data_AF-A0A5B8XPK6-F1
#
_entry.id   AF-A0A5B8XPK6-F1
#
_cell.length_a   1.000
_cell.length_b   1.000
_cell.length_c   1.000
_cell.angle_alpha   90.00
_cell.angle_beta   90.00
_cell.angle_gamma   90.00
#
_symmetry.space_group_name_H-M   'P 1'
#
loop_
_entity.id
_entity.type
_entity.pdbx_description
1 polymer ?
#
loop_
_entity_poly.entity_id
_entity_poly.type
_entity_poly.pdbx_seq_one_letter_code
_entity_poly.pdbx_strand_id
1 'polypeptide(L)'
;MMRLLFVVLFVASALALTGCKADQEVKQGSALEVCNGRDSDCRPGHTCFAGVCRESAIADFDCPSMCERIRRCGAQDDGCVGDCELTLAGVCDEAFPCPWSDEAVIGFGQCVIQDLTCEDILSGDAPTLCYQSLDLPQERAQRCDAIIESMDSCEVDSETRAEVFQGCYQLARTTTEESFERILPCEEAASLEGECEVLLECVASIFEI
;
A
#
# COMPACT_ATOMS: atom_id res chain seq x y z
N MET A 1 -17.77 -32.75 -69.45
CA MET A 1 -17.74 -33.20 -68.03
C MET A 1 -16.63 -32.56 -67.18
N MET A 2 -15.77 -31.66 -67.72
CA MET A 2 -14.61 -31.11 -66.98
C MET A 2 -14.85 -29.76 -66.26
N ARG A 3 -16.04 -29.15 -66.43
CA ARG A 3 -16.37 -27.83 -65.84
C ARG A 3 -17.13 -27.88 -64.51
N LEU A 4 -17.72 -29.01 -64.14
CA LEU A 4 -18.45 -29.16 -62.86
C LEU A 4 -17.53 -29.47 -61.67
N LEU A 5 -16.33 -29.99 -61.92
CA LEU A 5 -15.41 -30.42 -60.86
C LEU A 5 -14.65 -29.25 -60.20
N PHE A 6 -14.45 -28.15 -60.93
CA PHE A 6 -13.74 -26.97 -60.41
C PHE A 6 -14.59 -26.09 -59.50
N VAL A 7 -15.92 -26.08 -59.66
CA VAL A 7 -16.81 -25.25 -58.82
C VAL A 7 -17.02 -25.87 -57.44
N VAL A 8 -17.07 -27.20 -57.34
CA VAL A 8 -17.20 -27.90 -56.05
C VAL A 8 -15.93 -27.76 -55.21
N LEU A 9 -14.76 -27.72 -55.84
CA LEU A 9 -13.48 -27.55 -55.12
C LEU A 9 -13.28 -26.13 -54.56
N PHE A 10 -13.92 -25.10 -55.13
CA PHE A 10 -13.81 -23.73 -54.62
C PHE A 10 -14.76 -23.46 -53.44
N VAL A 11 -15.91 -24.13 -53.38
CA VAL A 11 -16.88 -23.95 -52.28
C VAL A 11 -16.46 -24.69 -51.01
N ALA A 12 -15.76 -25.82 -51.11
CA ALA A 12 -15.26 -26.57 -49.95
C ALA A 12 -14.14 -25.84 -49.18
N SER A 13 -13.43 -24.92 -49.83
CA SER A 13 -12.29 -24.19 -49.24
C SER A 13 -12.70 -22.97 -48.40
N ALA A 14 -13.95 -22.52 -48.49
CA ALA A 14 -14.43 -21.31 -47.79
C ALA A 14 -14.99 -21.59 -46.38
N LEU A 15 -15.23 -22.85 -46.01
CA LEU A 15 -15.80 -23.24 -44.72
C LEU A 15 -14.74 -23.52 -43.63
N ALA A 16 -13.45 -23.42 -43.94
CA ALA A 16 -12.35 -23.68 -43.00
C ALA A 16 -11.78 -22.40 -42.34
N LEU A 17 -12.47 -21.26 -42.47
CA LEU A 17 -12.09 -20.00 -41.81
C LEU A 17 -13.00 -19.66 -40.62
N THR A 18 -13.48 -20.66 -39.89
CA THR A 18 -13.80 -20.47 -38.47
C THR A 18 -12.47 -20.30 -37.73
N GLY A 19 -11.87 -19.12 -37.89
CA GLY A 19 -10.70 -18.73 -37.12
C GLY A 19 -11.02 -18.93 -35.65
N CYS A 20 -10.18 -19.70 -34.97
CA CYS A 20 -10.18 -19.73 -33.51
C CYS A 20 -10.05 -18.28 -33.04
N LYS A 21 -11.15 -17.67 -32.60
CA LYS A 21 -11.05 -16.59 -31.63
C LYS A 21 -10.53 -17.27 -30.38
N ALA A 22 -9.21 -17.31 -30.23
CA ALA A 22 -8.64 -17.49 -28.91
C ALA A 22 -9.32 -16.42 -28.05
N ASP A 23 -9.97 -16.85 -26.96
CA ASP A 23 -10.43 -15.91 -25.95
C ASP A 23 -9.24 -14.99 -25.68
N GLN A 24 -9.46 -13.69 -25.88
CA GLN A 24 -8.48 -12.70 -25.48
C GLN A 24 -8.53 -12.66 -23.95
N GLU A 25 -8.01 -13.71 -23.32
CA GLU A 25 -7.65 -13.67 -21.92
C GLU A 25 -6.62 -12.55 -21.82
N VAL A 26 -7.06 -11.46 -21.18
CA VAL A 26 -6.16 -10.38 -20.79
C VAL A 26 -5.05 -11.04 -19.99
N LYS A 27 -3.81 -10.92 -20.46
CA LYS A 27 -2.66 -11.55 -19.81
C LYS A 27 -2.55 -10.97 -18.40
N GLN A 28 -2.86 -11.78 -17.40
CA GLN A 28 -2.74 -11.40 -16.00
C GLN A 28 -1.28 -11.52 -15.53
N GLY A 29 -0.85 -10.55 -14.73
CA GLY A 29 0.47 -10.45 -14.13
C GLY A 29 0.66 -11.44 -12.96
N SER A 30 1.82 -12.05 -12.91
CA SER A 30 2.33 -12.92 -11.85
C SER A 30 3.07 -12.08 -10.81
N ALA A 31 3.55 -12.67 -9.71
CA ALA A 31 4.35 -11.95 -8.71
C ALA A 31 5.45 -11.07 -9.35
N LEU A 32 5.47 -9.81 -8.93
CA LEU A 32 6.33 -8.72 -9.38
C LEU A 32 6.14 -8.25 -10.84
N GLU A 33 5.12 -8.73 -11.56
CA GLU A 33 4.75 -8.20 -12.89
C GLU A 33 3.92 -6.91 -12.76
N VAL A 34 4.05 -5.98 -13.72
CA VAL A 34 3.34 -4.69 -13.69
C VAL A 34 1.84 -4.86 -13.89
N CYS A 35 1.03 -4.07 -13.17
CA CYS A 35 -0.42 -4.01 -13.27
C CYS A 35 -0.91 -2.54 -13.28
N ASN A 36 -2.14 -2.26 -13.77
CA ASN A 36 -2.64 -0.89 -13.93
C ASN A 36 -3.53 -0.43 -12.77
N GLY A 37 -3.15 -0.79 -11.53
CA GLY A 37 -3.94 -0.47 -10.33
C GLY A 37 -5.23 -1.27 -10.19
N ARG A 38 -5.34 -2.45 -10.83
CA ARG A 38 -6.51 -3.31 -10.72
C ARG A 38 -6.10 -4.73 -10.37
N ASP A 39 -6.70 -5.31 -9.33
CA ASP A 39 -6.45 -6.70 -8.96
C ASP A 39 -6.78 -7.69 -10.09
N SER A 40 -7.75 -7.35 -10.95
CA SER A 40 -8.07 -8.14 -12.15
C SER A 40 -6.93 -8.26 -13.15
N ASP A 41 -5.96 -7.34 -13.09
CA ASP A 41 -4.76 -7.37 -13.92
C ASP A 41 -3.75 -8.40 -13.41
N CYS A 42 -3.94 -8.95 -12.21
CA CYS A 42 -3.08 -9.94 -11.58
C CYS A 42 -3.70 -11.34 -11.63
N ARG A 43 -2.83 -12.37 -11.62
CA ARG A 43 -3.26 -13.77 -11.62
C ARG A 43 -4.01 -14.08 -10.33
N PRO A 44 -4.91 -15.08 -10.30
CA PRO A 44 -5.56 -15.49 -9.07
C PRO A 44 -4.54 -15.74 -7.93
N GLY A 45 -4.85 -15.21 -6.75
CA GLY A 45 -3.93 -15.22 -5.61
C GLY A 45 -2.85 -14.14 -5.68
N HIS A 46 -3.03 -13.10 -6.51
CA HIS A 46 -2.21 -11.89 -6.54
C HIS A 46 -3.12 -10.65 -6.57
N THR A 47 -2.68 -9.57 -5.92
CA THR A 47 -3.34 -8.25 -5.93
C THR A 47 -2.42 -7.22 -6.57
N CYS A 48 -3.01 -6.22 -7.21
CA CYS A 48 -2.25 -5.16 -7.85
C CYS A 48 -1.93 -4.07 -6.83
N PHE A 49 -0.68 -4.03 -6.39
CA PHE A 49 -0.23 -3.12 -5.36
C PHE A 49 0.91 -2.23 -5.86
N ALA A 50 0.74 -0.92 -5.79
CA ALA A 50 1.70 0.06 -6.32
C ALA A 50 2.14 -0.23 -7.78
N GLY A 51 1.19 -0.66 -8.61
CA GLY A 51 1.46 -0.97 -10.02
C GLY A 51 2.23 -2.26 -10.26
N VAL A 52 2.41 -3.12 -9.25
CA VAL A 52 2.95 -4.46 -9.40
C VAL A 52 2.04 -5.51 -8.75
N CYS A 53 1.87 -6.65 -9.42
CA CYS A 53 1.18 -7.80 -8.87
C CYS A 53 2.03 -8.39 -7.76
N ARG A 54 1.55 -8.33 -6.53
CA ARG A 54 2.17 -9.05 -5.41
C ARG A 54 1.39 -10.33 -5.18
N GLU A 55 2.08 -11.37 -4.72
CA GLU A 55 1.39 -12.53 -4.19
C GLU A 55 0.41 -12.02 -3.13
N SER A 56 -0.85 -12.44 -3.18
CA SER A 56 -1.87 -12.08 -2.20
C SER A 56 -1.53 -12.73 -0.86
N ALA A 57 -0.42 -12.33 -0.25
CA ALA A 57 -0.38 -12.13 1.17
C ALA A 57 -1.31 -10.93 1.39
N ILE A 58 -2.62 -11.06 1.56
CA ILE A 58 -3.29 -12.15 2.24
C ILE A 58 -4.73 -12.22 1.75
N ALA A 59 -5.19 -13.40 1.32
CA ALA A 59 -6.62 -13.63 1.16
C ALA A 59 -7.37 -13.20 2.44
N ASP A 60 -8.49 -12.50 2.25
CA ASP A 60 -9.38 -12.00 3.31
C ASP A 60 -8.94 -10.71 4.02
N PHE A 61 -7.79 -10.07 3.72
CA PHE A 61 -7.37 -8.82 4.40
C PHE A 61 -7.08 -7.65 3.45
N ASP A 62 -7.54 -7.74 2.20
CA ASP A 62 -7.50 -6.65 1.24
C ASP A 62 -8.55 -5.55 1.54
N CYS A 63 -8.43 -4.40 0.86
CA CYS A 63 -9.39 -3.31 0.98
C CYS A 63 -10.84 -3.73 0.69
N PRO A 64 -11.14 -4.51 -0.37
CA PRO A 64 -12.47 -5.05 -0.58
C PRO A 64 -13.03 -5.83 0.63
N SER A 65 -12.22 -6.68 1.26
CA SER A 65 -12.60 -7.53 2.40
C SER A 65 -12.82 -6.71 3.67
N MET A 66 -11.91 -5.77 3.96
CA MET A 66 -12.08 -4.81 5.06
C MET A 66 -13.35 -3.97 4.88
N CYS A 67 -13.58 -3.44 3.68
CA CYS A 67 -14.77 -2.65 3.39
C CYS A 67 -16.06 -3.47 3.41
N GLU A 68 -16.03 -4.73 2.98
CA GLU A 68 -17.16 -5.64 3.12
C GLU A 68 -17.48 -5.91 4.60
N ARG A 69 -16.46 -6.08 5.45
CA ARG A 69 -16.65 -6.19 6.91
C ARG A 69 -17.32 -4.94 7.49
N ILE A 70 -16.84 -3.76 7.12
CA ILE A 70 -17.39 -2.46 7.56
C ILE A 70 -18.85 -2.32 7.13
N ARG A 71 -19.16 -2.63 5.86
CA ARG A 71 -20.53 -2.60 5.31
C ARG A 71 -21.47 -3.57 6.02
N ARG A 72 -21.00 -4.76 6.40
CA ARG A 72 -21.82 -5.72 7.19
C ARG A 72 -22.18 -5.21 8.59
N CYS A 73 -21.39 -4.31 9.16
CA CYS A 73 -21.74 -3.62 10.40
C CYS A 73 -22.78 -2.51 10.21
N GLY A 74 -23.13 -2.15 8.97
CA GLY A 74 -24.14 -1.13 8.66
C GLY A 74 -23.57 0.27 8.41
N ALA A 75 -22.25 0.43 8.36
CA ALA A 75 -21.63 1.67 7.91
C ALA A 75 -21.90 1.87 6.40
N GLN A 76 -22.31 3.08 6.02
CA GLN A 76 -22.47 3.48 4.63
C GLN A 76 -21.24 4.29 4.24
N ASP A 77 -20.42 3.72 3.37
CA ASP A 77 -19.26 4.38 2.79
C ASP A 77 -19.07 3.88 1.35
N ASP A 78 -19.46 4.71 0.40
CA ASP A 78 -19.34 4.43 -1.03
C ASP A 78 -17.89 4.57 -1.54
N GLY A 79 -17.01 5.21 -0.75
CA GLY A 79 -15.60 5.47 -1.07
C GLY A 79 -14.61 4.50 -0.40
N CYS A 80 -15.07 3.68 0.55
CA CYS A 80 -14.23 2.86 1.43
C CYS A 80 -13.06 2.16 0.73
N VAL A 81 -13.31 1.48 -0.40
CA VAL A 81 -12.26 0.71 -1.08
C VAL A 81 -11.18 1.65 -1.63
N GLY A 82 -11.58 2.74 -2.27
CA GLY A 82 -10.64 3.73 -2.81
C GLY A 82 -9.85 4.44 -1.71
N ASP A 83 -10.51 4.82 -0.62
CA ASP A 83 -9.84 5.50 0.51
C ASP A 83 -8.86 4.55 1.24
N CYS A 84 -9.24 3.28 1.39
CA CYS A 84 -8.36 2.23 1.91
C CYS A 84 -7.14 2.04 0.99
N GLU A 85 -7.35 1.88 -0.31
CA GLU A 85 -6.27 1.71 -1.28
C GLU A 85 -5.34 2.91 -1.28
N LEU A 86 -5.86 4.14 -1.25
CA LEU A 86 -5.06 5.36 -1.15
C LEU A 86 -4.26 5.42 0.15
N THR A 87 -4.84 4.98 1.26
CA THR A 87 -4.16 4.97 2.57
C THR A 87 -3.01 3.97 2.60
N LEU A 88 -3.25 2.74 2.14
CA LEU A 88 -2.24 1.67 2.14
C LEU A 88 -1.18 1.86 1.06
N ALA A 89 -1.57 2.39 -0.09
CA ALA A 89 -0.62 2.86 -1.10
C ALA A 89 0.19 4.04 -0.57
N GLY A 90 -0.40 4.87 0.30
CA GLY A 90 0.16 6.11 0.82
C GLY A 90 0.40 7.16 -0.28
N VAL A 91 1.00 8.29 0.09
CA VAL A 91 1.46 9.31 -0.87
C VAL A 91 2.91 9.01 -1.22
N CYS A 92 3.17 8.49 -2.42
CA CYS A 92 4.53 8.29 -2.91
C CYS A 92 5.15 9.65 -3.25
N ASP A 93 5.79 10.30 -2.30
CA ASP A 93 6.74 11.37 -2.58
C ASP A 93 8.17 10.93 -2.22
N GLU A 94 9.14 11.81 -2.42
CA GLU A 94 10.52 11.48 -2.08
C GLU A 94 10.70 11.30 -0.58
N ALA A 95 9.81 11.82 0.28
CA ALA A 95 9.89 11.77 1.74
C ALA A 95 9.30 10.48 2.34
N PHE A 96 8.12 10.07 1.90
CA PHE A 96 7.37 8.94 2.47
C PHE A 96 7.47 7.69 1.58
N PRO A 97 8.26 6.66 1.97
CA PRO A 97 8.34 5.41 1.24
C PRO A 97 7.00 4.70 1.30
N CYS A 98 6.26 4.89 0.23
CA CYS A 98 5.12 4.13 -0.14
C CYS A 98 5.54 2.94 -1.00
N PRO A 99 4.82 1.83 -0.93
CA PRO A 99 3.60 1.62 -0.13
C PRO A 99 3.88 1.05 1.28
N TRP A 100 2.83 0.92 2.12
CA TRP A 100 2.94 0.21 3.41
C TRP A 100 3.56 -1.19 3.20
N SER A 101 4.31 -1.66 4.19
CA SER A 101 4.84 -3.02 4.19
C SER A 101 3.68 -4.02 4.23
N ASP A 102 3.93 -5.20 3.66
CA ASP A 102 2.92 -6.25 3.65
C ASP A 102 2.50 -6.57 5.10
N GLU A 103 3.44 -6.66 6.04
CA GLU A 103 3.19 -6.88 7.48
C GLU A 103 2.27 -5.83 8.11
N ALA A 104 2.41 -4.56 7.75
CA ALA A 104 1.55 -3.49 8.26
C ALA A 104 0.13 -3.62 7.69
N VAL A 105 0.00 -3.93 6.40
CA VAL A 105 -1.29 -4.22 5.77
C VAL A 105 -1.96 -5.43 6.43
N ILE A 106 -1.20 -6.50 6.73
CA ILE A 106 -1.67 -7.68 7.46
C ILE A 106 -2.25 -7.28 8.81
N GLY A 107 -1.45 -6.60 9.64
CA GLY A 107 -1.86 -6.25 11.00
C GLY A 107 -3.08 -5.34 11.01
N PHE A 108 -3.12 -4.38 10.09
CA PHE A 108 -4.24 -3.46 9.96
C PHE A 108 -5.52 -4.19 9.54
N GLY A 109 -5.43 -5.02 8.49
CA GLY A 109 -6.57 -5.80 8.02
C GLY A 109 -7.06 -6.81 9.05
N GLN A 110 -6.16 -7.46 9.78
CA GLN A 110 -6.52 -8.37 10.89
C GLN A 110 -7.33 -7.65 11.95
N CYS A 111 -6.88 -6.47 12.37
CA CYS A 111 -7.62 -5.67 13.34
C CYS A 111 -9.03 -5.35 12.84
N VAL A 112 -9.17 -4.83 11.61
CA VAL A 112 -10.48 -4.45 11.05
C VAL A 112 -11.43 -5.64 10.95
N ILE A 113 -10.92 -6.79 10.51
CA ILE A 113 -11.74 -7.94 10.15
C ILE A 113 -12.07 -8.83 11.34
N GLN A 114 -11.10 -9.02 12.24
CA GLN A 114 -11.17 -10.02 13.29
C GLN A 114 -11.28 -9.41 14.69
N ASP A 115 -10.59 -8.30 14.96
CA ASP A 115 -10.45 -7.80 16.33
C ASP A 115 -11.51 -6.76 16.69
N LEU A 116 -11.91 -5.92 15.74
CA LEU A 116 -12.92 -4.89 15.99
C LEU A 116 -14.35 -5.44 16.02
N THR A 117 -15.11 -4.98 17.02
CA THR A 117 -16.56 -5.18 17.07
C THR A 117 -17.26 -4.25 16.09
N CYS A 118 -18.54 -4.51 15.79
CA CYS A 118 -19.31 -3.56 14.98
C CYS A 118 -19.57 -2.24 15.72
N GLU A 119 -19.54 -2.21 17.05
CA GLU A 119 -19.64 -0.96 17.81
C GLU A 119 -18.40 -0.08 17.57
N ASP A 120 -17.21 -0.69 17.61
CA ASP A 120 -15.95 0.00 17.31
C ASP A 120 -15.93 0.53 15.88
N ILE A 121 -16.35 -0.28 14.91
CA ILE A 121 -16.45 0.11 13.49
C ILE A 121 -17.40 1.29 13.30
N LEU A 122 -18.58 1.27 13.93
CA LEU A 122 -19.59 2.31 13.77
C LEU A 122 -19.27 3.59 14.54
N SER A 123 -18.36 3.55 15.52
CA SER A 123 -17.90 4.74 16.24
C SER A 123 -17.13 5.73 15.35
N GLY A 124 -16.57 5.25 14.23
CA GLY A 124 -15.71 6.01 13.33
C GLY A 124 -14.22 5.93 13.67
N ASP A 125 -13.86 5.38 14.83
CA ASP A 125 -12.47 5.33 15.30
C ASP A 125 -11.69 4.08 14.83
N ALA A 126 -12.34 3.17 14.09
CA ALA A 126 -11.74 1.91 13.64
C ALA A 126 -10.38 2.06 12.93
N PRO A 127 -10.19 3.00 11.97
CA PRO A 127 -8.87 3.17 11.34
C PRO A 127 -7.79 3.57 12.35
N THR A 128 -8.10 4.48 13.28
CA THR A 128 -7.16 4.92 14.31
C THR A 128 -6.83 3.79 15.28
N LEU A 129 -7.83 3.02 15.73
CA LEU A 129 -7.62 1.86 16.60
C LEU A 129 -6.72 0.82 15.95
N CYS A 130 -6.97 0.49 14.68
CA CYS A 130 -6.18 -0.51 13.95
C CYS A 130 -4.78 -0.05 13.58
N TYR A 131 -4.60 1.24 13.32
CA TYR A 131 -3.26 1.80 13.15
C TYR A 131 -2.45 1.73 14.46
N GLN A 132 -3.08 2.05 15.60
CA GLN A 132 -2.42 1.98 16.91
C GLN A 132 -2.10 0.56 17.35
N SER A 133 -2.85 -0.44 16.88
CA SER A 133 -2.58 -1.86 17.15
C SER A 133 -1.46 -2.45 16.31
N LEU A 134 -0.98 -1.73 15.28
CA LEU A 134 0.20 -2.18 14.52
C LEU A 134 1.40 -2.35 15.44
N ASP A 135 2.26 -3.31 15.12
CA ASP A 135 3.46 -3.51 15.90
C ASP A 135 4.41 -2.32 15.71
N LEU A 136 5.02 -1.87 16.81
CA LEU A 136 6.01 -0.80 16.80
C LEU A 136 7.31 -1.40 17.33
N PRO A 137 8.22 -1.84 16.44
CA PRO A 137 9.48 -2.42 16.87
C PRO A 137 10.23 -1.45 17.79
N GLN A 138 10.67 -1.95 18.94
CA GLN A 138 11.30 -1.12 19.98
C GLN A 138 12.49 -0.31 19.45
N GLU A 139 13.31 -0.92 18.58
CA GLU A 139 14.47 -0.25 17.97
C GLU A 139 14.05 0.95 17.12
N ARG A 140 12.98 0.82 16.33
CA ARG A 140 12.47 1.93 15.51
C ARG A 140 11.90 3.06 16.36
N ALA A 141 11.18 2.71 17.43
CA ALA A 141 10.69 3.69 18.39
C ALA A 141 11.84 4.49 19.03
N GLN A 142 12.91 3.80 19.43
CA GLN A 142 14.10 4.44 20.01
C GLN A 142 14.79 5.41 19.03
N ARG A 143 14.87 5.06 17.74
CA ARG A 143 15.42 5.96 16.73
C ARG A 143 14.55 7.20 16.54
N CYS A 144 13.23 7.05 16.52
CA CYS A 144 12.32 8.19 16.49
C CYS A 144 12.48 9.07 17.74
N ASP A 145 12.51 8.48 18.93
CA ASP A 145 12.69 9.21 20.19
C ASP A 145 14.02 9.99 20.20
N ALA A 146 15.10 9.42 19.70
CA ALA A 146 16.40 10.09 19.62
C ALA A 146 16.36 11.34 18.72
N ILE A 147 15.73 11.25 17.54
CA ILE A 147 15.56 12.40 16.65
C ILE A 147 14.74 13.49 17.34
N ILE A 148 13.60 13.13 17.95
CA ILE A 148 12.68 14.07 18.59
C ILE A 148 13.34 14.74 19.81
N GLU A 149 14.07 13.98 20.64
CA GLU A 149 14.80 14.52 21.80
C GLU A 149 15.89 15.51 21.36
N SER A 150 16.63 15.21 20.29
CA SER A 150 17.63 16.15 19.77
C SER A 150 17.00 17.44 19.24
N MET A 151 15.80 17.38 18.67
CA MET A 151 15.06 18.57 18.22
C MET A 151 14.66 19.50 19.38
N ASP A 152 14.56 19.03 20.62
CA ASP A 152 14.29 19.90 21.78
C ASP A 152 15.37 20.97 21.96
N SER A 153 16.59 20.70 21.49
CA SER A 153 17.71 21.64 21.54
C SER A 153 17.74 22.65 20.40
N CYS A 154 16.91 22.48 19.36
CA CYS A 154 17.03 23.19 18.07
C CYS A 154 16.04 24.32 17.84
N GLU A 155 15.43 24.87 18.89
CA GLU A 155 14.44 25.98 18.82
C GLU A 155 13.33 25.76 17.76
N VAL A 156 12.90 24.51 17.56
CA VAL A 156 11.81 24.16 16.64
C VAL A 156 10.47 24.46 17.29
N ASP A 157 9.54 25.04 16.53
CA ASP A 157 8.17 25.24 17.00
C ASP A 157 7.43 23.92 17.25
N SER A 158 6.34 24.01 18.02
CA SER A 158 5.60 22.83 18.47
C SER A 158 4.83 22.12 17.36
N GLU A 159 4.50 22.81 16.26
CA GLU A 159 3.73 22.25 15.15
C GLU A 159 4.62 21.34 14.32
N THR A 160 5.76 21.86 13.83
CA THR A 160 6.77 21.08 13.13
C THR A 160 7.23 19.88 13.97
N ARG A 161 7.44 20.06 15.28
CA ARG A 161 7.81 18.94 16.17
C ARG A 161 6.73 17.87 16.25
N ALA A 162 5.46 18.25 16.30
CA ALA A 162 4.35 17.31 16.34
C ALA A 162 4.21 16.53 15.02
N GLU A 163 4.48 17.18 13.88
CA GLU A 163 4.49 16.55 12.56
C GLU A 163 5.61 15.52 12.45
N VAL A 164 6.83 15.85 12.88
CA VAL A 164 7.96 14.90 12.91
C VAL A 164 7.69 13.73 13.84
N PHE A 165 7.11 14.01 15.01
CA PHE A 165 6.69 12.97 15.95
C PHE A 165 5.72 12.00 15.26
N GLN A 166 4.64 12.52 14.65
CA GLN A 166 3.65 11.69 13.99
C GLN A 166 4.23 10.93 12.79
N GLY A 167 4.97 11.62 11.93
CA GLY A 167 5.58 11.07 10.73
C GLY A 167 6.57 9.96 11.02
N CYS A 168 7.48 10.16 11.99
CA CYS A 168 8.48 9.14 12.30
C CYS A 168 7.84 7.86 12.84
N TYR A 169 6.90 7.98 13.77
CA TYR A 169 6.20 6.83 14.33
C TYR A 169 5.28 6.15 13.32
N GLN A 170 4.77 6.89 12.33
CA GLN A 170 4.07 6.31 11.19
C GLN A 170 4.99 5.45 10.34
N LEU A 171 6.12 6.00 9.88
CA LEU A 171 7.11 5.24 9.14
C LEU A 171 7.56 3.99 9.92
N ALA A 172 7.83 4.15 11.22
CA ALA A 172 8.26 3.06 12.08
C ALA A 172 7.28 1.87 12.09
N ARG A 173 5.97 2.12 12.02
CA ARG A 173 4.91 1.10 12.03
C ARG A 173 4.61 0.54 10.66
N THR A 174 4.61 1.40 9.64
CA THR A 174 3.97 1.07 8.36
C THR A 174 4.93 0.66 7.26
N THR A 175 6.25 0.86 7.40
CA THR A 175 7.20 0.64 6.30
C THR A 175 8.12 -0.57 6.53
N THR A 176 8.76 -1.04 5.46
CA THR A 176 9.82 -2.07 5.56
C THR A 176 11.05 -1.51 6.29
N GLU A 177 11.97 -2.39 6.69
CA GLU A 177 13.23 -1.96 7.34
C GLU A 177 14.06 -1.09 6.39
N GLU A 178 14.25 -1.53 5.15
CA GLU A 178 14.96 -0.76 4.12
C GLU A 178 14.37 0.64 3.91
N SER A 179 13.03 0.75 3.94
CA SER A 179 12.35 2.05 3.80
C SER A 179 12.52 2.91 5.05
N PHE A 180 12.51 2.30 6.24
CA PHE A 180 12.68 3.01 7.50
C PHE A 180 14.12 3.49 7.70
N GLU A 181 15.12 2.74 7.22
CA GLU A 181 16.54 3.11 7.28
C GLU A 181 16.87 4.44 6.58
N ARG A 182 15.94 4.99 5.79
CA ARG A 182 16.07 6.34 5.25
C ARG A 182 16.18 7.43 6.31
N ILE A 183 15.73 7.18 7.55
CA ILE A 183 15.88 8.13 8.67
C ILE A 183 17.27 8.11 9.31
N LEU A 184 18.11 7.11 8.99
CA LEU A 184 19.45 6.97 9.59
C LEU A 184 20.32 8.23 9.46
N PRO A 185 20.34 8.96 8.33
CA PRO A 185 21.08 10.22 8.25
C PRO A 185 20.58 11.28 9.25
N CYS A 186 19.28 11.32 9.56
CA CYS A 186 18.73 12.24 10.55
C CYS A 186 19.09 11.81 11.98
N GLU A 187 19.13 10.49 12.24
CA GLU A 187 19.64 9.96 13.51
C GLU A 187 21.13 10.28 13.70
N GLU A 188 21.95 10.12 12.66
CA GLU A 188 23.36 10.50 12.68
C GLU A 188 23.50 12.01 12.96
N ALA A 189 22.73 12.85 12.28
CA ALA A 189 22.70 14.29 12.53
C ALA A 189 22.24 14.63 13.96
N ALA A 190 21.24 13.92 14.48
CA ALA A 190 20.74 14.07 15.85
C ALA A 190 21.79 13.74 16.92
N SER A 191 22.78 12.90 16.59
CA SER A 191 23.89 12.56 17.48
C SER A 191 25.02 13.60 17.52
N LEU A 192 25.02 14.57 16.59
CA LEU A 192 26.02 15.64 16.52
C LEU A 192 25.60 16.84 17.37
N GLU A 193 26.31 17.06 18.48
CA GLU A 193 26.01 18.16 19.40
C GLU A 193 26.16 19.53 18.71
N GLY A 194 25.07 20.31 18.66
CA GLY A 194 25.05 21.69 18.14
C GLY A 194 24.82 21.83 16.63
N GLU A 195 24.64 20.74 15.89
CA GLU A 195 24.41 20.74 14.43
C GLU A 195 22.91 20.78 14.08
N CYS A 196 22.17 21.70 14.70
CA CYS A 196 20.72 21.81 14.51
C CYS A 196 20.32 22.08 13.05
N GLU A 197 21.11 22.85 12.30
CA GLU A 197 20.84 23.11 10.88
C GLU A 197 20.80 21.81 10.05
N VAL A 198 21.75 20.91 10.30
CA VAL A 198 21.84 19.62 9.59
C VAL A 198 20.69 18.70 9.96
N LEU A 199 20.35 18.61 11.25
CA LEU A 199 19.22 17.83 11.72
C LEU A 199 17.91 18.33 11.10
N LEU A 200 17.66 19.64 11.13
CA LEU A 200 16.44 20.23 10.61
C LEU A 200 16.34 20.12 9.10
N GLU A 201 17.45 20.26 8.35
CA GLU A 201 17.47 20.03 6.90
C GLU A 201 17.13 18.57 6.57
N CYS A 202 17.68 17.62 7.32
CA CYS A 202 17.38 16.20 7.13
C CYS A 202 15.91 15.89 7.41
N VAL A 203 15.40 16.37 8.55
CA VAL A 203 14.00 16.16 8.96
C VAL A 203 13.03 16.82 7.98
N ALA A 204 13.30 18.05 7.53
CA ALA A 204 12.53 18.72 6.48
C ALA A 204 12.53 17.90 5.17
N SER A 205 13.67 17.32 4.80
CA SER A 205 13.77 16.48 3.60
C SER A 205 13.00 15.16 3.71
N ILE A 206 12.92 14.55 4.89
CA ILE A 206 12.25 13.25 5.09
C ILE A 206 10.75 13.41 5.34
N PHE A 207 10.32 14.51 5.95
CA PHE A 207 8.92 14.70 6.35
C PHE A 207 8.20 15.78 5.52
N GLU A 208 8.90 16.44 4.58
CA GLU A 208 8.36 17.51 3.72
C GLU A 208 7.73 18.68 4.48
N ILE A 209 8.36 19.07 5.60
CA ILE A 209 7.95 20.18 6.49
C ILE A 209 8.80 21.43 6.30
#